data_AF-A0AAD6BPL0-F1
#
_entry.id   AF-A0AAD6BPL0-F1
#
_cell.length_a   1.000
_cell.length_b   1.000
_cell.length_c   1.000
_cell.angle_alpha   90.00
_cell.angle_beta   90.00
_cell.angle_gamma   90.00
#
_symmetry.space_group_name_H-M   'P 1'
#
loop_
_entity.id
_entity.type
_entity.pdbx_description
1 polymer ?
#
loop_
_entity_poly.entity_id
_entity_poly.type
_entity_poly.pdbx_seq_one_letter_code
_entity_poly.pdbx_strand_id
1 'polypeptide(L)'
;MKGRARAIHRSLTQYKMFIHLTDPRLQKVLDDVGPGNTWQNVQLNRRETDNSTFNSLKLRLINDLCRFLSARFGNLETGILKATSTLFDLSNRPEDTAELATFGNAELMEFMEHFQSILAECGDFTSGEAAKREWLDLKVLVQSHYRHIEPQVLWQRLLTGAIGREDQFKQMKVIVEITQVLPMSSSCCERGFSSMKRIKSDWRSCLSNEMLSFLLHISVHGPPAQQFNAEKAVTKWWSSGCRTRRPQFQD
;
A
#
# COMPACT_ATOMS: atom_id res chain seq x y z
N MET A 1 4.00 -4.68 -1.04
CA MET A 1 4.16 -4.84 0.43
C MET A 1 5.63 -4.80 0.90
N LYS A 2 6.55 -5.49 0.21
CA LYS A 2 8.03 -5.55 0.44
C LYS A 2 8.72 -4.27 0.95
N GLY A 3 8.46 -3.11 0.34
CA GLY A 3 9.13 -1.86 0.70
C GLY A 3 8.65 -1.21 1.99
N ARG A 4 7.34 -1.26 2.30
CA ARG A 4 6.75 -0.45 3.38
C ARG A 4 6.82 -1.13 4.74
N ALA A 5 6.49 -2.42 4.85
CA ALA A 5 6.59 -3.14 6.14
C ALA A 5 8.05 -3.25 6.61
N ARG A 6 8.98 -3.60 5.70
CA ARG A 6 10.42 -3.57 5.99
C ARG A 6 10.94 -2.17 6.28
N ALA A 7 10.46 -1.13 5.58
CA ALA A 7 10.81 0.25 5.89
C ALA A 7 10.29 0.68 7.26
N ILE A 8 9.09 0.26 7.67
CA ILE A 8 8.54 0.55 9.00
C ILE A 8 9.40 -0.12 10.08
N HIS A 9 9.73 -1.40 9.91
CA HIS A 9 10.59 -2.12 10.85
C HIS A 9 12.01 -1.51 10.91
N ARG A 10 12.60 -1.18 9.76
CA ARG A 10 13.89 -0.46 9.69
C ARG A 10 13.81 0.93 10.32
N SER A 11 12.71 1.65 10.12
CA SER A 11 12.49 2.98 10.72
C SER A 11 12.37 2.88 12.22
N LEU A 12 11.62 1.91 12.75
CA LEU A 12 11.54 1.64 14.20
C LEU A 12 12.92 1.31 14.79
N THR A 13 13.70 0.47 14.11
CA THR A 13 15.08 0.15 14.52
C THR A 13 15.98 1.39 14.47
N GLN A 14 15.88 2.22 13.42
CA GLN A 14 16.61 3.49 13.33
C GLN A 14 16.21 4.46 14.44
N TYR A 15 14.92 4.62 14.74
CA TYR A 15 14.44 5.47 15.83
C TYR A 15 14.93 5.00 17.20
N LYS A 16 14.95 3.68 17.45
CA LYS A 16 15.56 3.12 18.66
C LYS A 16 17.07 3.37 18.72
N MET A 17 17.77 3.29 17.60
CA MET A 17 19.20 3.65 17.53
C MET A 17 19.45 5.15 17.79
N PHE A 18 18.54 6.04 17.36
CA PHE A 18 18.64 7.47 17.64
C PHE A 18 18.61 7.82 19.14
N ILE A 19 18.10 6.93 20.00
CA ILE A 19 18.21 7.10 21.47
C ILE A 19 19.68 7.18 21.87
N HIS A 20 20.51 6.31 21.30
CA HIS A 20 21.92 6.13 21.65
C HIS A 20 22.88 6.98 20.83
N LEU A 21 22.42 7.56 19.72
CA LEU A 21 23.24 8.44 18.88
C LEU A 21 23.24 9.87 19.46
N THR A 22 24.45 10.39 19.69
CA THR A 22 24.72 11.82 19.88
C THR A 22 25.20 12.36 18.53
N ASP A 23 24.55 13.41 18.02
CA ASP A 23 24.91 13.98 16.72
C ASP A 23 26.35 14.53 16.75
N PRO A 24 27.22 14.22 15.77
CA PRO A 24 28.61 14.70 15.75
C PRO A 24 28.76 16.22 15.80
N ARG A 25 27.79 16.97 15.25
CA ARG A 25 27.75 18.44 15.31
C ARG A 25 27.33 18.91 16.69
N LEU A 26 26.39 18.21 17.33
CA LEU A 26 26.01 18.47 18.72
C LEU A 26 27.19 18.19 19.64
N GLN A 27 27.93 17.10 19.41
CA GLN A 27 29.12 16.77 20.18
C GLN A 27 30.19 17.86 20.03
N LYS A 28 30.47 18.30 18.80
CA LYS A 28 31.40 19.41 18.54
C LYS A 28 31.00 20.71 19.26
N VAL A 29 29.71 21.06 19.25
CA VAL A 29 29.22 22.23 19.98
C VAL A 29 29.35 22.04 21.49
N LEU A 30 29.07 20.84 22.02
CA LEU A 30 29.25 20.52 23.45
C LEU A 30 30.73 20.60 23.86
N ASP A 31 31.64 20.14 23.00
CA ASP A 31 33.09 20.19 23.22
C ASP A 31 33.62 21.64 23.14
N ASP A 32 33.13 22.44 22.19
CA ASP A 32 33.47 23.87 22.03
C ASP A 32 32.95 24.74 23.19
N VAL A 33 31.81 24.36 23.80
CA VAL A 33 31.23 25.01 24.99
C VAL A 33 32.01 24.62 26.26
N GLY A 34 32.42 23.34 26.37
CA GLY A 34 33.11 22.84 27.56
C GLY A 34 32.29 22.99 28.85
N PRO A 35 32.94 23.13 30.03
CA PRO A 35 32.24 23.42 31.29
C PRO A 35 31.76 24.89 31.38
N GLY A 36 32.20 25.74 30.47
CA GLY A 36 31.81 27.14 30.40
C GLY A 36 30.45 27.28 29.72
N ASN A 37 29.53 28.03 30.32
CA ASN A 37 28.26 28.35 29.68
C ASN A 37 28.43 29.44 28.60
N THR A 38 29.44 29.36 27.73
CA THR A 38 29.71 30.42 26.74
C THR A 38 30.05 29.82 25.38
N TRP A 39 29.32 30.23 24.35
CA TRP A 39 29.55 29.80 22.97
C TRP A 39 29.59 31.03 22.06
N GLN A 40 30.67 31.19 21.28
CA GLN A 40 30.85 32.34 20.37
C GLN A 40 30.58 33.72 21.04
N ASN A 41 31.13 33.94 22.24
CA ASN A 41 30.91 35.15 23.08
C ASN A 41 29.47 35.38 23.57
N VAL A 42 28.58 34.39 23.45
CA VAL A 42 27.22 34.42 24.00
C VAL A 42 27.15 33.54 25.25
N GLN A 43 26.74 34.12 26.38
CA GLN A 43 26.44 33.37 27.60
C GLN A 43 25.15 32.56 27.41
N LEU A 44 25.28 31.23 27.50
CA LEU A 44 24.18 30.30 27.41
C LEU A 44 23.54 30.13 28.79
N ASN A 45 22.25 30.40 28.91
CA ASN A 45 21.54 30.17 30.15
C ASN A 45 21.17 28.68 30.25
N ARG A 46 21.97 27.90 30.98
CA ARG A 46 21.75 26.47 31.21
C ARG A 46 21.41 26.24 32.67
N ARG A 47 20.23 25.67 32.93
CA ARG A 47 19.83 25.17 34.24
C ARG A 47 20.43 23.79 34.46
N GLU A 48 20.70 23.44 35.71
CA GLU A 48 21.20 22.11 36.08
C GLU A 48 20.29 20.96 35.59
N THR A 49 18.99 21.25 35.46
CA THR A 49 17.97 20.30 35.00
C THR A 49 17.83 20.21 33.49
N ASP A 50 18.45 21.08 32.69
CA ASP A 50 18.18 21.14 31.25
C ASP A 50 18.65 19.86 30.52
N ASN A 51 19.77 19.26 30.96
CA ASN A 51 20.26 18.01 30.38
C ASN A 51 19.38 16.81 30.70
N SER A 52 18.95 16.68 31.95
CA SER A 52 18.04 15.61 32.35
C SER A 52 16.66 15.80 31.71
N THR A 53 16.21 17.04 31.55
CA THR A 53 14.97 17.39 30.84
C THR A 53 15.08 17.07 29.34
N PHE A 54 16.18 17.43 28.68
CA PHE A 54 16.40 17.10 27.27
C PHE A 54 16.44 15.59 27.03
N ASN A 55 17.20 14.84 27.85
CA ASN A 55 17.30 13.39 27.72
C ASN A 55 15.95 12.69 27.98
N SER A 56 15.20 13.13 28.98
CA SER A 56 13.86 12.59 29.26
C SER A 56 12.86 12.94 28.16
N LEU A 57 12.90 14.17 27.61
CA LEU A 57 12.09 14.56 26.45
C LEU A 57 12.43 13.77 25.20
N LYS A 58 13.72 13.58 24.90
CA LYS A 58 14.21 12.77 23.77
C LYS A 58 13.71 11.33 23.88
N LEU A 59 13.89 10.71 25.05
CA LEU A 59 13.41 9.35 25.31
C LEU A 59 11.90 9.24 25.17
N ARG A 60 11.15 10.18 25.75
CA ARG A 60 9.69 10.21 25.66
C ARG A 60 9.21 10.35 24.23
N LEU A 61 9.75 11.31 23.47
CA LEU A 61 9.39 11.54 22.07
C LEU A 61 9.65 10.29 21.21
N ILE A 62 10.82 9.67 21.34
CA ILE A 62 11.17 8.49 20.55
C ILE A 62 10.28 7.30 20.94
N ASN A 63 10.02 7.09 22.22
CA ASN A 63 9.14 6.03 22.69
C ASN A 63 7.70 6.24 22.22
N ASP A 64 7.20 7.47 22.28
CA ASP A 64 5.88 7.83 21.76
C ASP A 64 5.80 7.59 20.25
N LEU A 65 6.80 8.03 19.48
CA LEU A 65 6.88 7.77 18.04
C LEU A 65 6.89 6.26 17.73
N CYS A 66 7.69 5.48 18.44
CA CYS A 66 7.71 4.02 18.29
C CYS A 66 6.33 3.42 18.60
N ARG A 67 5.70 3.83 19.70
CA ARG A 67 4.37 3.38 20.09
C ARG A 67 3.33 3.73 19.03
N PHE A 68 3.34 4.95 18.51
CA PHE A 68 2.40 5.37 17.47
C PHE A 68 2.59 4.60 16.16
N LEU A 69 3.84 4.39 15.74
CA LEU A 69 4.14 3.60 14.55
C LEU A 69 3.71 2.14 14.73
N SER A 70 4.03 1.51 15.86
CA SER A 70 3.59 0.15 16.18
C SER A 70 2.07 0.03 16.25
N ALA A 71 1.38 0.98 16.90
CA ALA A 71 -0.08 0.95 16.99
C ALA A 71 -0.74 1.15 15.62
N ARG A 72 -0.22 2.07 14.81
CA ARG A 72 -0.77 2.40 13.48
C ARG A 72 -0.55 1.29 12.46
N PHE A 73 0.58 0.60 12.54
CA PHE A 73 1.01 -0.39 11.55
C PHE A 73 1.00 -1.84 12.07
N GLY A 74 0.59 -2.08 13.32
CA GLY A 74 0.53 -3.42 13.90
C GLY A 74 -0.42 -4.35 13.16
N ASN A 75 -1.41 -3.80 12.46
CA ASN A 75 -2.30 -4.56 11.57
C ASN A 75 -1.62 -5.06 10.27
N LEU A 76 -0.44 -4.54 9.91
CA LEU A 76 0.36 -5.11 8.82
C LEU A 76 1.06 -6.41 9.26
N GLU A 77 1.19 -6.63 10.55
CA GLU A 77 1.83 -7.81 11.15
C GLU A 77 0.82 -8.87 11.58
N THR A 78 -0.47 -8.64 11.34
CA THR A 78 -1.56 -9.57 11.68
C THR A 78 -2.52 -9.77 10.51
N GLY A 79 -3.28 -10.87 10.56
CA GLY A 79 -4.38 -11.10 9.63
C GLY A 79 -3.97 -11.29 8.17
N ILE A 80 -4.92 -10.97 7.29
CA ILE A 80 -4.78 -11.07 5.83
C ILE A 80 -3.60 -10.27 5.25
N LEU A 81 -3.23 -9.13 5.85
CA LEU A 81 -2.13 -8.30 5.35
C LEU A 81 -0.77 -8.96 5.61
N LYS A 82 -0.62 -9.63 6.75
CA LYS A 82 0.56 -10.45 7.05
C LYS A 82 0.59 -11.67 6.13
N ALA A 83 -0.51 -12.40 6.03
CA ALA A 83 -0.62 -13.57 5.16
C ALA A 83 -0.25 -13.24 3.71
N THR A 84 -0.81 -12.15 3.18
CA THR A 84 -0.48 -11.63 1.86
C THR A 84 0.98 -11.17 1.77
N SER A 85 1.55 -10.59 2.81
CA SER A 85 2.98 -10.23 2.78
C SER A 85 3.87 -11.47 2.71
N THR A 86 3.56 -12.54 3.46
CA THR A 86 4.36 -13.77 3.48
C THR A 86 4.30 -14.53 2.15
N LEU A 87 3.10 -14.69 1.58
CA LEU A 87 2.91 -15.43 0.31
C LEU A 87 3.67 -14.78 -0.86
N PHE A 88 3.73 -13.45 -0.88
CA PHE A 88 4.27 -12.70 -2.02
C PHE A 88 5.71 -12.24 -1.82
N ASP A 89 6.24 -12.35 -0.60
CA ASP A 89 7.61 -12.05 -0.26
C ASP A 89 8.43 -13.31 0.01
N LEU A 90 8.79 -13.98 -1.08
CA LEU A 90 9.64 -15.18 -1.05
C LEU A 90 11.11 -14.88 -0.69
N SER A 91 11.45 -13.65 -0.27
CA SER A 91 12.84 -13.30 0.10
C SER A 91 13.31 -14.01 1.36
N ASN A 92 12.40 -14.33 2.27
CA ASN A 92 12.70 -14.98 3.57
C ASN A 92 12.35 -16.47 3.57
N ARG A 93 12.25 -17.08 2.38
CA ARG A 93 11.96 -18.51 2.28
C ARG A 93 13.10 -19.34 2.89
N PRO A 94 12.78 -20.47 3.54
CA PRO A 94 13.79 -21.37 4.08
C PRO A 94 14.57 -22.06 2.96
N GLU A 95 15.84 -22.37 3.23
CA GLU A 95 16.68 -23.16 2.32
C GLU A 95 16.49 -24.66 2.52
N ASP A 96 16.08 -25.06 3.73
CA ASP A 96 15.77 -26.44 4.05
C ASP A 96 14.50 -26.92 3.33
N THR A 97 14.54 -28.15 2.84
CA THR A 97 13.46 -28.71 2.02
C THR A 97 12.23 -29.05 2.83
N ALA A 98 12.39 -29.50 4.08
CA ALA A 98 11.28 -29.83 4.96
C ALA A 98 10.56 -28.56 5.45
N GLU A 99 11.32 -27.51 5.80
CA GLU A 99 10.76 -26.20 6.12
C GLU A 99 10.08 -25.54 4.91
N LEU A 100 10.67 -25.67 3.71
CA LEU A 100 10.06 -25.13 2.49
C LEU A 100 8.72 -25.80 2.16
N ALA A 101 8.58 -27.10 2.43
CA ALA A 101 7.33 -27.83 2.19
C ALA A 101 6.14 -27.26 2.99
N THR A 102 6.38 -26.75 4.19
CA THR A 102 5.34 -26.19 5.08
C THR A 102 5.22 -24.66 4.99
N PHE A 103 6.26 -23.98 4.49
CA PHE A 103 6.29 -22.52 4.36
C PHE A 103 5.07 -21.95 3.62
N GLY A 104 4.43 -20.95 4.23
CA GLY A 104 3.31 -20.20 3.65
C GLY A 104 1.98 -20.94 3.60
N ASN A 105 1.89 -22.19 4.08
CA ASN A 105 0.68 -22.99 3.97
C ASN A 105 -0.45 -22.43 4.85
N ALA A 106 -0.14 -21.97 6.07
CA ALA A 106 -1.12 -21.38 6.97
C ALA A 106 -1.63 -20.04 6.41
N GLU A 107 -0.73 -19.21 5.90
CA GLU A 107 -1.05 -17.93 5.27
C GLU A 107 -1.88 -18.09 4.01
N LEU A 108 -1.63 -19.14 3.22
CA LEU A 108 -2.46 -19.48 2.06
C LEU A 108 -3.88 -19.85 2.48
N MET A 109 -4.04 -20.62 3.55
CA MET A 109 -5.37 -20.98 4.07
C MET A 109 -6.11 -19.75 4.58
N GLU A 110 -5.46 -18.90 5.38
CA GLU A 110 -6.04 -17.64 5.87
C GLU A 110 -6.45 -16.72 4.71
N PHE A 111 -5.64 -16.67 3.64
CA PHE A 111 -5.98 -15.92 2.43
C PHE A 111 -7.24 -16.45 1.75
N MET A 112 -7.30 -17.77 1.54
CA MET A 112 -8.45 -18.40 0.88
C MET A 112 -9.73 -18.27 1.72
N GLU A 113 -9.62 -18.37 3.04
CA GLU A 113 -10.74 -18.15 3.96
C GLU A 113 -11.26 -16.71 3.88
N HIS A 114 -10.35 -15.73 3.90
CA HIS A 114 -10.73 -14.32 3.82
C HIS A 114 -11.42 -13.96 2.49
N PHE A 115 -10.95 -14.52 1.36
CA PHE A 115 -11.49 -14.22 0.02
C PHE A 115 -12.44 -15.30 -0.51
N GLN A 116 -13.01 -16.14 0.35
CA GLN A 116 -13.82 -17.29 -0.07
C GLN A 116 -14.97 -16.92 -1.01
N SER A 117 -15.66 -15.81 -0.77
CA SER A 117 -16.77 -15.35 -1.63
C SER A 117 -16.29 -14.99 -3.04
N ILE A 118 -15.17 -14.26 -3.15
CA ILE A 118 -14.58 -13.87 -4.43
C ILE A 118 -14.06 -15.09 -5.18
N LEU A 119 -13.41 -16.02 -4.47
CA LEU A 119 -12.89 -17.25 -5.04
C LEU A 119 -14.01 -18.16 -5.56
N ALA A 120 -15.16 -18.21 -4.89
CA ALA A 120 -16.31 -19.01 -5.33
C ALA A 120 -16.95 -18.50 -6.63
N GLU A 121 -16.84 -17.20 -6.92
CA GLU A 121 -17.33 -16.59 -8.16
C GLU A 121 -16.32 -16.68 -9.32
N CYS A 122 -15.06 -17.03 -9.01
CA CYS A 122 -13.99 -17.11 -10.01
C CYS A 122 -14.01 -18.48 -10.70
N GLY A 123 -14.41 -18.52 -11.97
CA GLY A 123 -14.50 -19.78 -12.73
C GLY A 123 -13.16 -20.53 -12.91
N ASP A 124 -12.03 -19.82 -12.82
CA ASP A 124 -10.69 -20.42 -12.91
C ASP A 124 -10.20 -21.01 -11.57
N PHE A 125 -10.84 -20.64 -10.46
CA PHE A 125 -10.53 -21.18 -9.14
C PHE A 125 -11.38 -22.41 -8.84
N THR A 126 -10.74 -23.57 -8.69
CA THR A 126 -11.42 -24.87 -8.60
C THR A 126 -11.54 -25.39 -7.17
N SER A 127 -10.46 -25.33 -6.39
CA SER A 127 -10.45 -25.79 -5.00
C SER A 127 -9.23 -25.33 -4.23
N GLY A 128 -9.38 -25.20 -2.91
CA GLY A 128 -8.25 -24.92 -2.00
C GLY A 128 -7.20 -26.03 -1.98
N GLU A 129 -7.58 -27.30 -2.20
CA GLU A 129 -6.63 -28.41 -2.27
C GLU A 129 -5.79 -28.37 -3.56
N ALA A 130 -6.36 -27.95 -4.68
CA ALA A 130 -5.59 -27.65 -5.89
C ALA A 130 -4.62 -26.49 -5.63
N ALA A 131 -5.08 -25.42 -4.98
CA ALA A 131 -4.23 -24.27 -4.63
C ALA A 131 -3.05 -24.67 -3.74
N LYS A 132 -3.26 -25.52 -2.72
CA LYS A 132 -2.16 -26.04 -1.88
C LYS A 132 -1.12 -26.85 -2.66
N ARG A 133 -1.57 -27.68 -3.62
CA ARG A 133 -0.67 -28.43 -4.50
C ARG A 133 0.12 -27.51 -5.43
N GLU A 134 -0.55 -26.58 -6.09
CA GLU A 134 0.14 -25.60 -6.96
C GLU A 134 1.13 -24.75 -6.17
N TRP A 135 0.81 -24.40 -4.91
CA TRP A 135 1.73 -23.68 -4.04
C TRP A 135 3.00 -24.48 -3.73
N LEU A 136 2.86 -25.78 -3.44
CA LEU A 136 4.01 -26.66 -3.24
C LEU A 136 4.87 -26.75 -4.51
N ASP A 137 4.25 -26.99 -5.66
CA ASP A 137 4.92 -27.05 -6.95
C ASP A 137 5.64 -25.74 -7.28
N LEU A 138 5.01 -24.60 -6.98
CA LEU A 138 5.60 -23.28 -7.18
C LEU A 138 6.83 -23.10 -6.29
N LYS A 139 6.77 -23.49 -5.01
CA LYS A 139 7.93 -23.41 -4.11
C LYS A 139 9.11 -24.22 -4.63
N VAL A 140 8.86 -25.44 -5.13
CA VAL A 140 9.89 -26.31 -5.74
C VAL A 140 10.45 -25.68 -7.04
N LEU A 141 9.58 -25.14 -7.89
CA LEU A 141 9.97 -24.45 -9.12
C LEU A 141 10.85 -23.23 -8.85
N VAL A 142 10.46 -22.41 -7.86
CA VAL A 142 11.21 -21.21 -7.50
C VAL A 142 12.55 -21.59 -6.87
N GLN A 143 12.61 -22.68 -6.09
CA GLN A 143 13.86 -23.17 -5.51
C GLN A 143 14.85 -23.67 -6.58
N SER A 144 14.36 -24.37 -7.60
CA SER A 144 15.19 -24.97 -8.65
C SER A 144 15.60 -24.01 -9.75
N HIS A 145 14.70 -23.15 -10.23
CA HIS A 145 14.92 -22.36 -11.46
C HIS A 145 14.88 -20.84 -11.28
N TYR A 146 14.31 -20.34 -10.18
CA TYR A 146 14.09 -18.89 -9.97
C TYR A 146 14.72 -18.37 -8.68
N ARG A 147 15.79 -19.03 -8.19
CA ARG A 147 16.34 -18.76 -6.85
C ARG A 147 16.81 -17.32 -6.63
N HIS A 148 17.30 -16.68 -7.67
CA HIS A 148 17.86 -15.33 -7.62
C HIS A 148 16.95 -14.27 -8.26
N ILE A 149 15.74 -14.66 -8.65
CA ILE A 149 14.81 -13.75 -9.31
C ILE A 149 14.04 -12.95 -8.27
N GLU A 150 13.90 -11.65 -8.52
CA GLU A 150 13.11 -10.79 -7.65
C GLU A 150 11.64 -11.25 -7.63
N PRO A 151 10.97 -11.29 -6.46
CA PRO A 151 9.59 -11.75 -6.35
C PRO A 151 8.64 -11.04 -7.33
N GLN A 152 8.81 -9.73 -7.55
CA GLN A 152 7.98 -8.99 -8.50
C GLN A 152 8.08 -9.53 -9.94
N VAL A 153 9.30 -9.86 -10.38
CA VAL A 153 9.55 -10.41 -11.71
C VAL A 153 8.98 -11.84 -11.81
N LEU A 154 9.10 -12.64 -10.74
CA LEU A 154 8.48 -13.96 -10.68
C LEU A 154 6.96 -13.88 -10.87
N TRP A 155 6.28 -13.02 -10.11
CA TRP A 155 4.83 -12.87 -10.20
C TRP A 155 4.40 -12.33 -11.56
N GLN A 156 5.15 -11.38 -12.14
CA GLN A 156 4.90 -10.91 -13.50
C GLN A 156 5.00 -12.05 -14.53
N ARG A 157 6.01 -12.92 -14.41
CA ARG A 157 6.17 -14.07 -15.31
C ARG A 157 5.04 -15.10 -15.13
N LEU A 158 4.57 -15.29 -13.91
CA LEU A 158 3.44 -16.18 -13.62
C LEU A 158 2.16 -15.66 -14.30
N LEU A 159 1.86 -14.37 -14.15
CA LEU A 159 0.67 -13.72 -14.72
C LEU A 159 0.72 -13.64 -16.25
N THR A 160 1.89 -13.35 -16.82
CA THR A 160 2.09 -13.23 -18.28
C THR A 160 2.29 -14.57 -18.99
N GLY A 161 2.29 -15.68 -18.24
CA GLY A 161 2.51 -17.00 -18.80
C GLY A 161 3.95 -17.32 -19.19
N ALA A 162 4.89 -16.40 -18.99
CA ALA A 162 6.31 -16.55 -19.32
C ALA A 162 7.05 -17.66 -18.55
N ILE A 163 6.40 -18.30 -17.57
CA ILE A 163 6.90 -19.51 -16.90
C ILE A 163 6.71 -20.77 -17.78
N GLY A 164 5.88 -20.71 -18.84
CA GLY A 164 5.66 -21.81 -19.77
C GLY A 164 4.85 -22.98 -19.19
N ARG A 165 4.15 -22.75 -18.08
CA ARG A 165 3.34 -23.74 -17.35
C ARG A 165 2.00 -23.15 -16.92
N GLU A 166 1.35 -22.46 -17.85
CA GLU A 166 0.14 -21.69 -17.58
C GLU A 166 -0.99 -22.51 -16.98
N ASP A 167 -1.13 -23.77 -17.42
CA ASP A 167 -2.15 -24.68 -16.92
C ASP A 167 -1.85 -25.27 -15.54
N GLN A 168 -0.58 -25.25 -15.12
CA GLN A 168 -0.16 -25.83 -13.84
C GLN A 168 -0.44 -24.90 -12.65
N PHE A 169 -0.56 -23.59 -12.88
CA PHE A 169 -0.61 -22.59 -11.81
C PHE A 169 -1.86 -21.70 -11.88
N LYS A 170 -3.01 -22.26 -12.26
CA LYS A 170 -4.26 -21.50 -12.44
C LYS A 170 -4.77 -20.93 -11.11
N GLN A 171 -4.73 -21.73 -10.05
CA GLN A 171 -5.16 -21.29 -8.72
C GLN A 171 -4.23 -20.18 -8.19
N MET A 172 -2.92 -20.34 -8.37
CA MET A 172 -1.94 -19.33 -7.96
C MET A 172 -2.08 -18.03 -8.73
N LYS A 173 -2.41 -18.07 -10.02
CA LYS A 173 -2.69 -16.86 -10.82
C LYS A 173 -3.85 -16.07 -10.22
N VAL A 174 -4.98 -16.71 -9.94
CA VAL A 174 -6.15 -16.06 -9.33
C VAL A 174 -5.78 -15.40 -7.99
N ILE A 175 -5.06 -16.13 -7.13
CA ILE A 175 -4.61 -15.60 -5.83
C ILE A 175 -3.71 -14.37 -6.04
N VAL A 176 -2.79 -14.41 -7.00
CA VAL A 176 -1.89 -13.30 -7.32
C VAL A 176 -2.66 -12.09 -7.85
N GLU A 177 -3.67 -12.29 -8.69
CA GLU A 177 -4.51 -11.22 -9.23
C GLU A 177 -5.33 -10.51 -8.14
N ILE A 178 -5.94 -11.28 -7.23
CA ILE A 178 -6.69 -10.72 -6.08
C ILE A 178 -5.78 -9.80 -5.25
N THR A 179 -4.50 -10.14 -5.10
CA THR A 179 -3.60 -9.26 -4.35
C THR A 179 -3.20 -7.98 -5.06
N GLN A 180 -3.26 -7.95 -6.41
CA GLN A 180 -2.97 -6.73 -7.16
C GLN A 180 -4.07 -5.68 -6.98
N VAL A 181 -5.30 -6.09 -6.69
CA VAL A 181 -6.42 -5.17 -6.46
C VAL A 181 -6.52 -4.68 -5.02
N LEU A 182 -5.67 -5.18 -4.11
CA LEU A 182 -5.67 -4.71 -2.72
C LEU A 182 -5.21 -3.26 -2.64
N PRO A 183 -6.01 -2.35 -2.07
CA PRO A 183 -5.65 -0.94 -1.97
C PRO A 183 -4.47 -0.77 -1.01
N MET A 184 -3.29 -0.54 -1.57
CA MET A 184 -2.03 -0.42 -0.83
C MET A 184 -1.83 0.93 -0.13
N SER A 185 -2.72 1.90 -0.37
CA SER A 185 -2.59 3.27 0.14
C SER A 185 -3.93 3.99 0.17
N SER A 186 -4.26 4.66 1.29
CA SER A 186 -5.38 5.60 1.36
C SER A 186 -5.19 6.84 0.49
N SER A 187 -3.99 7.08 -0.04
CA SER A 187 -3.68 8.26 -0.84
C SER A 187 -4.54 8.37 -2.12
N CYS A 188 -5.00 7.24 -2.69
CA CYS A 188 -5.96 7.29 -3.79
C CYS A 188 -7.32 7.81 -3.32
N CYS A 189 -7.77 7.39 -2.13
CA CYS A 189 -8.96 7.91 -1.48
C CYS A 189 -8.81 9.40 -1.11
N GLU A 190 -7.65 9.85 -0.62
CA GLU A 190 -7.37 11.25 -0.29
C GLU A 190 -7.45 12.19 -1.50
N ARG A 191 -6.97 11.73 -2.68
CA ARG A 191 -7.18 12.44 -3.94
C ARG A 191 -8.66 12.51 -4.33
N GLY A 192 -9.39 11.42 -4.13
CA GLY A 192 -10.84 11.38 -4.31
C GLY A 192 -11.56 12.38 -3.39
N PHE A 193 -11.23 12.41 -2.10
CA PHE A 193 -11.79 13.35 -1.13
C PHE A 193 -11.44 14.80 -1.45
N SER A 194 -10.23 15.08 -1.92
CA SER A 194 -9.83 16.42 -2.33
C SER A 194 -10.62 16.89 -3.56
N SER A 195 -10.83 15.99 -4.53
CA SER A 195 -11.64 16.26 -5.72
C SER A 195 -13.11 16.48 -5.35
N MET A 196 -13.66 15.64 -4.46
CA MET A 196 -15.01 15.77 -3.93
C MET A 196 -15.18 17.10 -3.18
N LYS A 197 -14.19 17.50 -2.37
CA LYS A 197 -14.20 18.78 -1.65
C LYS A 197 -14.28 19.94 -2.65
N ARG A 198 -13.45 19.93 -3.70
CA ARG A 198 -13.48 20.93 -4.77
C ARG A 198 -14.86 21.01 -5.43
N ILE A 199 -15.43 19.88 -5.85
CA ILE A 199 -16.74 19.80 -6.52
C ILE A 199 -17.86 20.34 -5.61
N LYS A 200 -17.86 19.97 -4.33
CA LYS A 200 -18.88 20.43 -3.37
C LYS A 200 -18.70 21.88 -2.93
N SER A 201 -17.47 22.37 -2.86
CA SER A 201 -17.16 23.76 -2.49
C SER A 201 -17.39 24.74 -3.63
N ASP A 202 -17.40 24.25 -4.87
CA ASP A 202 -17.69 25.06 -6.05
C ASP A 202 -19.18 25.44 -6.06
N TRP A 203 -19.44 26.75 -6.04
CA TRP A 203 -20.77 27.38 -6.09
C TRP A 203 -21.80 26.97 -5.01
N ARG A 204 -21.40 26.40 -3.86
CA ARG A 204 -22.31 25.88 -2.81
C ARG A 204 -23.39 24.95 -3.38
N SER A 205 -23.00 24.12 -4.33
CA SER A 205 -23.92 23.32 -5.12
C SER A 205 -24.60 22.22 -4.28
N CYS A 206 -25.93 22.25 -4.19
CA CYS A 206 -26.74 21.11 -3.71
C CYS A 206 -26.80 20.04 -4.80
N LEU A 207 -25.70 19.30 -4.97
CA LEU A 207 -25.62 18.19 -5.93
C LEU A 207 -26.30 16.95 -5.37
N SER A 208 -27.05 16.23 -6.21
CA SER A 208 -27.49 14.87 -5.90
C SER A 208 -26.28 13.93 -5.79
N ASN A 209 -26.41 12.83 -5.06
CA ASN A 209 -25.36 11.82 -4.92
C ASN A 209 -24.93 11.24 -6.29
N GLU A 210 -25.88 11.08 -7.20
CA GLU A 210 -25.63 10.59 -8.55
C GLU A 210 -24.79 11.58 -9.36
N MET A 211 -25.16 12.87 -9.37
CA MET A 211 -24.40 13.90 -10.08
C MET A 211 -22.99 14.06 -9.48
N LEU A 212 -22.88 13.99 -8.15
CA LEU A 212 -21.58 14.01 -7.48
C LEU A 212 -20.71 12.83 -7.91
N SER A 213 -21.29 11.63 -8.02
CA SER A 213 -20.58 10.44 -8.50
C SER A 213 -20.06 10.62 -9.93
N PHE A 214 -20.89 11.12 -10.85
CA PHE A 214 -20.47 11.38 -12.23
C PHE A 214 -19.34 12.42 -12.31
N LEU A 215 -19.49 13.55 -11.61
CA LEU A 215 -18.45 14.60 -11.59
C LEU A 215 -17.16 14.10 -10.95
N LEU A 216 -17.25 13.29 -9.90
CA LEU A 216 -16.07 12.69 -9.26
C LEU A 216 -15.39 11.72 -10.21
N HIS A 217 -16.15 10.88 -10.91
CA HIS A 217 -15.61 9.94 -11.89
C HIS A 217 -14.88 10.67 -13.02
N ILE A 218 -15.47 11.72 -13.57
CA ILE A 218 -14.83 12.57 -14.59
C ILE A 218 -13.59 13.26 -14.01
N SER A 219 -13.65 13.80 -12.78
CA SER A 219 -12.51 14.50 -12.18
C SER A 219 -11.35 13.58 -11.82
N VAL A 220 -11.59 12.30 -11.54
CA VAL A 220 -10.56 11.34 -11.11
C VAL A 220 -10.01 10.55 -12.28
N HIS A 221 -10.86 10.14 -13.23
CA HIS A 221 -10.49 9.24 -14.33
C HIS A 221 -10.59 9.88 -15.72
N GLY A 222 -11.22 11.04 -15.83
CA GLY A 222 -11.40 11.73 -17.11
C GLY A 222 -10.08 12.27 -17.66
N PRO A 223 -9.97 12.43 -19.00
CA PRO A 223 -8.81 13.04 -19.62
C PRO A 223 -8.71 14.53 -19.25
N PRO A 224 -7.52 15.15 -19.38
CA PRO A 224 -7.39 16.60 -19.31
C PRO A 224 -8.35 17.29 -20.27
N ALA A 225 -8.85 18.48 -19.92
CA ALA A 225 -9.84 19.20 -20.72
C ALA A 225 -9.40 19.40 -22.18
N GLN A 226 -8.10 19.57 -22.43
CA GLN A 226 -7.52 19.75 -23.77
C GLN A 226 -7.57 18.47 -24.63
N GLN A 227 -7.65 17.29 -24.01
CA GLN A 227 -7.67 15.99 -24.67
C GLN A 227 -9.07 15.37 -24.68
N PHE A 228 -10.06 16.07 -24.14
CA PHE A 228 -11.43 15.58 -24.10
C PHE A 228 -12.06 15.62 -25.48
N ASN A 229 -12.37 14.44 -26.04
CA ASN A 229 -13.16 14.32 -27.26
C ASN A 229 -14.66 14.20 -26.93
N ALA A 230 -15.41 15.26 -27.22
CA ALA A 230 -16.85 15.33 -26.97
C ALA A 230 -17.71 14.56 -27.98
N GLU A 231 -17.15 14.09 -29.10
CA GLU A 231 -17.89 13.51 -30.22
C GLU A 231 -18.83 12.37 -29.79
N LYS A 232 -18.33 11.42 -28.99
CA LYS A 232 -19.17 10.31 -28.48
C LYS A 232 -20.34 10.79 -27.64
N ALA A 233 -20.11 11.82 -26.81
CA ALA A 233 -21.16 12.39 -25.96
C ALA A 233 -22.20 13.14 -26.80
N VAL A 234 -21.76 13.91 -27.81
CA VAL A 234 -22.64 14.63 -28.74
C VAL A 234 -23.45 13.66 -29.59
N THR A 235 -22.83 12.62 -30.15
CA THR A 235 -23.52 11.59 -30.94
C THR A 235 -24.55 10.86 -30.10
N LYS A 236 -24.20 10.50 -28.86
CA LYS A 236 -25.15 9.89 -27.93
C LYS A 236 -26.29 10.85 -27.59
N TRP A 237 -26.01 12.12 -27.29
CA TRP A 237 -27.07 13.11 -27.03
C TRP A 237 -27.99 13.29 -28.23
N TRP A 238 -27.43 13.33 -29.44
CA TRP A 238 -28.17 13.46 -30.69
C TRP A 238 -29.05 12.25 -30.98
N SER A 239 -28.57 11.03 -30.73
CA SER A 239 -29.31 9.78 -30.98
C SER A 239 -30.29 9.40 -29.86
N SER A 240 -30.00 9.77 -28.62
CA SER A 240 -30.83 9.45 -27.44
C SER A 240 -31.91 10.49 -27.18
N GLY A 241 -31.84 11.65 -27.83
CA GLY A 241 -32.81 12.71 -27.68
C GLY A 241 -34.13 12.35 -28.34
N CYS A 242 -35.04 11.72 -27.61
CA CYS A 242 -36.46 11.84 -27.88
C CYS A 242 -36.82 13.32 -27.72
N ARG A 243 -36.72 14.09 -28.81
CA ARG A 243 -37.29 15.43 -28.87
C ARG A 243 -38.78 15.26 -28.60
N THR A 244 -39.23 15.55 -27.39
CA THR A 244 -40.65 15.79 -27.12
C THR A 244 -41.07 16.77 -28.20
N ARG A 245 -41.91 16.31 -29.14
CA ARG A 245 -42.30 17.10 -30.32
C ARG A 245 -42.67 18.49 -29.81
N ARG A 246 -42.00 19.53 -30.31
CA ARG A 246 -42.52 20.89 -30.14
C ARG A 246 -43.98 20.81 -30.61
N PRO A 247 -44.98 21.24 -29.82
CA PRO A 247 -46.33 21.42 -30.34
C PRO A 247 -46.18 22.21 -31.63
N GLN A 248 -46.68 21.66 -32.73
CA GLN A 248 -46.62 22.31 -34.03
C GLN A 248 -47.25 23.69 -33.86
N PHE A 249 -46.49 24.76 -34.11
CA PHE A 249 -47.10 26.04 -34.45
C PHE A 249 -47.76 25.79 -35.81
N GLN A 250 -49.09 25.71 -35.82
CA GLN A 250 -49.86 25.78 -37.05
C GLN A 250 -49.80 27.22 -37.55
N ASP A 251 -49.44 27.37 -38.83
CA ASP A 251 -49.55 28.63 -39.58
C ASP A 251 -51.01 29.09 -39.67
#